data_AF-A0A833W351-F1
#
_entry.id   AF-A0A833W351-F1
#
_cell.length_a   1.000
_cell.length_b   1.000
_cell.length_c   1.000
_cell.angle_alpha   90.00
_cell.angle_beta   90.00
_cell.angle_gamma   90.00
#
_symmetry.space_group_name_H-M   'P 1'
#
loop_
_entity.id
_entity.type
_entity.pdbx_description
1 polymer ?
#
loop_
_entity_poly.entity_id
_entity_poly.type
_entity_poly.pdbx_seq_one_letter_code
_entity_poly.pdbx_strand_id
1 'polypeptide(L)' 'MIYLIRQGSSSQNARDGRYSINFQRSQRSISLTVSDLQLEDSAKYFCALWELTVVEVIGKAEQKPQSLIRESPLLRDPG' A
#
# COMPACT_ATOMS: atom_id res chain seq x y z
N MET A 1 -4.20 -11.46 -19.82
CA MET A 1 -4.17 -11.88 -18.40
C MET A 1 -5.34 -11.20 -17.71
N ILE A 2 -6.24 -11.92 -17.04
CA ILE A 2 -7.39 -11.35 -16.33
C ILE A 2 -7.13 -11.47 -14.83
N TYR A 3 -7.29 -10.37 -14.08
CA TYR A 3 -7.20 -10.38 -12.62
C TYR A 3 -8.57 -10.71 -12.04
N LEU A 4 -8.69 -11.86 -11.38
CA LEU A 4 -9.96 -12.32 -10.82
C LEU A 4 -10.30 -11.62 -9.52
N ILE A 5 -9.35 -11.57 -8.58
CA ILE A 5 -9.58 -11.01 -7.25
C ILE A 5 -8.25 -10.68 -6.58
N ARG A 6 -8.21 -9.56 -5.86
CA ARG A 6 -7.02 -9.07 -5.15
C ARG A 6 -7.22 -9.18 -3.64
N GLN A 7 -6.27 -9.80 -2.95
CA GLN A 7 -6.27 -9.98 -1.50
C GLN A 7 -5.06 -9.28 -0.88
N GLY A 8 -5.30 -8.38 0.07
CA GLY A 8 -4.24 -7.77 0.87
C GLY A 8 -3.81 -8.65 2.04
N SER A 9 -2.56 -8.50 2.49
CA SER A 9 -2.03 -9.24 3.64
C SER A 9 -2.76 -8.91 4.95
N SER A 10 -3.32 -7.71 5.08
CA SER A 10 -4.13 -7.25 6.22
C SER A 10 -5.64 -7.45 6.02
N SER A 11 -6.07 -7.84 4.82
CA SER A 11 -7.47 -8.08 4.48
C SER A 11 -7.98 -9.43 5.00
N GLN A 12 -9.27 -9.50 5.34
CA GLN A 12 -10.01 -10.76 5.59
C GLN A 12 -10.47 -11.37 4.26
N ASN A 13 -11.18 -12.50 4.30
CA ASN A 13 -11.74 -13.15 3.10
C ASN A 13 -12.43 -12.16 2.16
N ALA A 14 -12.20 -12.30 0.86
CA ALA A 14 -12.75 -11.42 -0.17
C ALA A 14 -13.69 -12.18 -1.09
N ARG A 15 -14.66 -11.48 -1.68
CA ARG A 15 -15.58 -12.04 -2.67
C ARG A 15 -15.83 -11.01 -3.77
N ASP A 16 -15.78 -11.47 -5.01
CA ASP A 16 -16.16 -10.71 -6.20
C ASP A 16 -17.01 -11.61 -7.12
N GLY A 17 -18.32 -11.33 -7.15
CA GLY A 17 -19.29 -12.15 -7.88
C GLY A 17 -19.24 -13.64 -7.50
N ARG A 18 -18.86 -14.48 -8.46
CA ARG A 18 -18.72 -15.93 -8.32
C ARG A 18 -17.39 -16.36 -7.70
N TYR A 19 -16.41 -15.46 -7.60
CA TYR A 19 -15.08 -15.72 -7.07
C TYR A 19 -15.01 -15.35 -5.59
N SER A 20 -14.43 -16.21 -4.75
CA SER A 20 -14.14 -15.90 -3.35
C SER A 20 -12.78 -16.40 -2.93
N ILE A 21 -12.12 -15.65 -2.06
CA ILE A 21 -10.83 -16.00 -1.46
C ILE A 21 -11.03 -16.26 0.02
N ASN A 22 -10.48 -17.40 0.47
CA ASN A 22 -10.17 -17.64 1.87
C ASN A 22 -8.65 -17.48 2.09
N PHE A 23 -8.26 -16.51 2.92
CA PHE A 23 -6.86 -16.22 3.20
C PHE A 23 -6.43 -16.73 4.58
N GLN A 24 -5.69 -17.83 4.59
CA GLN A 24 -5.30 -18.54 5.81
C GLN A 24 -3.87 -18.13 6.20
N ARG A 25 -3.74 -16.97 6.84
CA ARG A 25 -2.43 -16.38 7.17
C ARG A 25 -1.52 -17.29 7.98
N SER A 26 -2.06 -17.98 8.99
CA SER A 26 -1.30 -18.90 9.83
C SER A 26 -0.66 -20.03 9.04
N GLN A 27 -1.32 -20.45 7.95
CA GLN A 27 -0.88 -21.52 7.07
C GLN A 27 -0.12 -20.99 5.83
N ARG A 28 -0.03 -19.66 5.67
CA ARG A 28 0.55 -18.99 4.50
C ARG A 28 -0.07 -19.49 3.18
N SER A 29 -1.36 -19.85 3.22
CA SER A 29 -2.10 -20.41 2.10
C SER A 29 -3.26 -19.50 1.69
N ILE A 30 -3.66 -19.64 0.43
CA ILE A 30 -4.79 -18.95 -0.15
C ILE A 30 -5.65 -19.96 -0.93
N SER A 31 -6.95 -19.94 -0.70
CA SER A 31 -7.90 -20.78 -1.44
C SER A 31 -8.80 -19.88 -2.27
N LEU A 32 -8.83 -20.11 -3.58
CA LEU A 32 -9.81 -19.51 -4.49
C LEU A 32 -10.96 -20.49 -4.68
N THR A 33 -12.18 -20.05 -4.43
CA THR A 33 -13.41 -20.79 -4.77
C THR A 33 -14.11 -20.07 -5.91
N VAL A 34 -14.44 -20.81 -6.97
CA VAL A 34 -15.29 -20.34 -8.07
C VAL A 34 -16.62 -21.06 -7.96
N SER A 35 -17.67 -20.31 -7.65
CA SER A 35 -19.05 -20.85 -7.57
C SER A 35 -19.68 -20.95 -8.97
N ASP A 36 -20.64 -21.87 -9.11
CA ASP A 36 -21.40 -22.09 -10.34
C ASP A 36 -20.52 -22.26 -11.59
N LEU A 37 -19.50 -23.13 -11.54
CA LEU A 37 -18.52 -23.33 -12.60
C LEU A 37 -19.17 -23.52 -13.99
N GLN A 38 -18.67 -22.77 -14.97
CA GLN A 38 -19.09 -22.83 -16.37
C GLN A 38 -17.94 -23.33 -17.25
N LEU A 39 -18.23 -23.74 -18.48
CA LEU A 39 -17.22 -24.29 -19.39
C LEU A 39 -16.12 -23.25 -19.70
N GLU A 40 -16.52 -21.99 -19.75
CA GLU A 40 -15.70 -20.80 -20.02
C GLU A 40 -14.70 -20.52 -18.89
N ASP A 41 -14.94 -21.06 -17.69
CA ASP A 41 -14.01 -20.95 -16.56
C ASP A 41 -12.81 -21.92 -16.68
N SER A 42 -12.80 -22.82 -17.66
CA SER A 42 -11.71 -23.77 -17.89
C SER A 42 -10.43 -23.06 -18.34
N ALA A 43 -9.53 -22.80 -17.40
CA ALA A 43 -8.27 -22.12 -17.64
C ALA A 43 -7.18 -22.58 -16.66
N LYS A 44 -5.94 -22.15 -16.93
CA LYS A 44 -4.86 -22.22 -15.93
C LYS A 44 -4.99 -21.02 -14.99
N TYR A 45 -5.13 -21.30 -13.71
CA TYR A 45 -5.16 -20.30 -12.65
C TYR A 45 -3.77 -20.17 -12.03
N PHE A 46 -3.32 -18.94 -11.85
CA PHE A 46 -2.04 -18.64 -11.22
C PHE A 46 -2.27 -17.74 -10.00
N CYS A 47 -1.60 -18.05 -8.90
CA CYS A 47 -1.49 -17.14 -7.76
C CYS A 47 -0.20 -16.32 -7.88
N ALA A 48 -0.29 -15.03 -7.62
CA ALA A 48 0.86 -14.12 -7.59
C ALA A 48 0.85 -13.35 -6.27
N LEU A 49 2.01 -13.24 -5.65
CA LEU A 49 2.23 -12.48 -4.42
C LEU A 49 3.15 -11.30 -4.74
N TRP A 50 2.74 -10.10 -4.33
CA TRP A 50 3.57 -8.90 -4.38
C TRP A 50 3.83 -8.39 -2.98
N GLU A 51 5.10 -8.24 -2.65
CA GLU A 51 5.58 -7.56 -1.46
C GLU A 51 6.07 -6.17 -1.88
N LEU A 52 5.62 -5.12 -1.19
CA LEU A 52 6.16 -3.77 -1.40
C LEU A 52 7.57 -3.75 -0.81
N THR A 53 8.58 -3.77 -1.67
CA THR A 53 9.99 -3.74 -1.28
C THR A 53 10.48 -2.38 -0.78
N VAL A 54 9.65 -1.34 -0.84
CA VAL A 54 9.97 -0.01 -0.30
C VAL A 54 9.18 0.21 0.98
N VAL A 55 9.86 0.13 2.12
CA VAL A 55 9.38 0.74 3.37
C VAL A 55 9.46 2.25 3.16
N GLU A 56 8.32 2.92 3.12
CA GLU A 56 8.29 4.38 3.15
C GLU A 56 8.79 4.84 4.52
N VAL A 57 10.09 5.12 4.63
CA VAL A 57 10.68 5.72 5.82
C VAL A 57 10.22 7.17 5.87
N ILE A 58 9.09 7.41 6.53
CA ILE A 58 8.62 8.75 6.88
C ILE A 58 9.52 9.26 8.02
N GLY A 59 10.78 9.56 7.70
CA GLY A 59 11.61 10.39 8.55
C GLY A 59 11.05 11.81 8.50
N LYS A 60 10.57 12.34 9.63
CA LYS A 60 10.23 13.77 9.68
C LYS A 60 11.50 14.58 9.40
N ALA A 61 11.43 15.51 8.45
CA ALA A 61 12.51 16.46 8.24
C ALA A 61 12.58 17.41 9.45
N GLU A 62 13.60 17.27 10.28
CA GLU A 62 13.90 18.23 11.35
C GLU A 62 14.67 19.42 10.76
N GLN A 63 14.09 20.62 10.89
CA GLN A 63 14.72 21.84 10.42
C GLN A 63 15.77 22.31 11.43
N LYS A 64 16.99 22.61 10.94
CA LYS A 64 18.05 23.19 11.77
C LYS A 64 17.55 24.51 12.40
N PRO A 65 17.75 24.76 13.71
CA PRO A 65 17.33 26.00 14.35
C PRO A 65 17.94 27.20 13.63
N GLN A 66 17.11 28.20 13.30
CA GLN A 66 17.60 29.46 12.74
C GLN A 66 18.36 30.21 13.84
N SER A 67 19.66 30.44 13.62
CA SER A 67 20.45 31.33 14.48
C SER A 67 19.95 32.76 14.30
N LEU A 68 19.57 33.41 15.41
CA LEU A 68 19.13 34.80 15.46
C LEU A 68 20.14 35.73 14.78
N ILE A 69 19.79 36.24 13.59
CA ILE A 69 20.53 37.33 12.96
C ILE A 69 20.16 38.59 13.75
N ARG A 70 21.11 39.08 14.54
CA ARG A 70 20.99 40.36 15.25
C ARG A 70 21.10 41.48 14.24
N GLU A 71 19.97 42.06 13.86
CA GLU A 71 19.89 43.29 13.08
C GLU A 71 20.57 44.44 13.86
N SER A 72 21.60 45.06 13.28
CA SER A 72 22.22 46.28 13.80
C SER A 72 21.41 47.51 13.35
N PRO A 73 21.10 48.50 14.21
CA PRO A 73 20.28 49.63 13.80
C PRO A 73 21.11 50.63 12.97
N LEU A 74 20.65 50.94 11.76
CA LEU A 74 21.21 52.04 10.97
C LEU A 74 20.73 53.38 11.54
N LEU A 75 21.70 54.29 11.70
CA LEU A 75 21.60 55.68 12.13
C LEU A 75 20.42 56.41 11.45
N ARG A 76 19.59 57.10 12.25
CA ARG A 76 18.69 58.15 11.77
C ARG A 76 19.48 59.46 11.72
N ASP A 77 19.63 60.03 10.53
CA ASP A 77 20.08 61.42 10.35
C ASP A 77 18.85 62.34 10.29
N PRO A 78 18.74 63.41 11.08
CA PRO A 78 17.77 64.47 10.86
C PRO A 78 18.37 65.56 9.97
N GLY A 79 17.52 66.13 9.10
CA GLY A 79 17.87 67.25 8.22
C GLY A 79 18.03 68.60 8.90
#